data_AF-A0AAD5ZIF3-F1
#
_entry.id   AF-A0AAD5ZIF3-F1
#
_cell.length_a   1.000
_cell.length_b   1.000
_cell.length_c   1.000
_cell.angle_alpha   90.00
_cell.angle_beta   90.00
_cell.angle_gamma   90.00
#
_symmetry.space_group_name_H-M   'P 1'
#
loop_
_entity.id
_entity.type
_entity.pdbx_description
1 polymer ?
#
loop_
_entity_poly.entity_id
_entity_poly.type
_entity_poly.pdbx_seq_one_letter_code
_entity_poly.pdbx_strand_id
1 'polypeptide(L)'
;MHATKEFNKKAFLKQFLLGLHVSNSVTNSISIQQRKNSIKLSADLAMALARGRTHWTHALITKLGQKEENKTTLQGILGRRYEILMARYSCPLLYQKVQRSKKSVRSYRFSYAANRRRSALKGSCVRVPPSVVARNLEHRRTKVLKRLVPGGELLNGSSLLSEALDYVISLKSQVDMMKSLWRATQVSSSSRNVELIPSAPLQRKEASCTSK
;
A
#
# COMPACT_ATOMS: atom_id res chain seq x y z
N MET A 1 14.65 -21.54 -0.06
CA MET A 1 14.66 -20.05 -0.07
C MET A 1 13.93 -19.60 -1.33
N HIS A 2 12.74 -19.03 -1.23
CA HIS A 2 12.04 -18.51 -2.43
C HIS A 2 12.73 -17.22 -2.87
N ALA A 3 13.24 -17.19 -4.11
CA ALA A 3 13.75 -15.97 -4.72
C ALA A 3 12.68 -14.87 -4.60
N THR A 4 13.02 -13.78 -3.93
CA THR A 4 12.18 -12.59 -3.89
C THR A 4 12.07 -12.08 -5.31
N LYS A 5 10.91 -12.26 -5.95
CA LYS A 5 10.66 -11.64 -7.25
C LYS A 5 10.89 -10.14 -7.12
N GLU A 6 11.80 -9.61 -7.91
CA GLU A 6 12.11 -8.18 -7.96
C GLU A 6 10.86 -7.33 -8.15
N PHE A 7 10.88 -6.12 -7.59
CA PHE A 7 9.78 -5.17 -7.75
C PHE A 7 9.63 -4.75 -9.22
N ASN A 8 8.48 -5.03 -9.83
CA ASN A 8 8.26 -4.76 -11.25
C ASN A 8 7.91 -3.28 -11.50
N LYS A 9 8.94 -2.47 -11.75
CA LYS A 9 8.80 -1.02 -12.03
C LYS A 9 7.89 -0.71 -13.23
N LYS A 10 7.95 -1.51 -14.30
CA LYS A 10 7.10 -1.32 -15.50
C LYS A 10 5.63 -1.59 -15.17
N ALA A 11 5.36 -2.67 -14.43
CA ALA A 11 4.01 -2.98 -13.97
C ALA A 11 3.48 -1.90 -13.03
N PHE A 12 4.32 -1.42 -12.10
CA PHE A 12 3.96 -0.31 -11.22
C PHE A 12 3.52 0.91 -12.03
N LEU A 13 4.33 1.37 -12.98
CA LEU A 13 4.03 2.56 -13.77
C LEU A 13 2.73 2.40 -14.57
N LYS A 14 2.55 1.23 -15.22
CA LYS A 14 1.34 0.94 -15.98
C LYS A 14 0.08 1.00 -15.11
N GLN A 15 0.12 0.37 -13.94
CA GLN A 15 -1.03 0.35 -13.03
C GLN A 15 -1.27 1.72 -12.38
N PHE A 16 -0.20 2.46 -12.08
CA PHE A 16 -0.29 3.79 -11.50
C PHE A 16 -0.94 4.78 -12.46
N LEU A 17 -0.48 4.83 -13.72
CA LEU A 17 -1.08 5.69 -14.75
C LEU A 17 -2.53 5.32 -15.05
N LEU A 18 -2.84 4.02 -15.09
CA LEU A 18 -4.22 3.53 -15.23
C LEU A 18 -5.10 4.04 -14.09
N GLY A 19 -4.62 3.96 -12.84
CA GLY A 19 -5.38 4.45 -11.68
C GLY A 19 -5.61 5.95 -11.68
N LEU A 20 -4.62 6.74 -12.12
CA LEU A 20 -4.78 8.18 -12.30
C LEU A 20 -5.81 8.52 -13.38
N HIS A 21 -5.79 7.81 -14.52
CA HIS A 21 -6.75 8.00 -15.60
C HIS A 21 -8.18 7.70 -15.14
N VAL A 22 -8.40 6.54 -14.50
CA VAL A 22 -9.71 6.14 -13.96
C VAL A 22 -10.20 7.15 -12.92
N SER A 23 -9.31 7.64 -12.05
CA SER A 23 -9.68 8.65 -11.05
C SER A 23 -10.07 9.99 -11.67
N ASN A 24 -9.46 10.37 -12.80
CA ASN A 24 -9.78 11.61 -13.50
C ASN A 24 -11.10 11.51 -14.28
N SER A 25 -11.41 10.35 -14.87
CA SER A 25 -12.66 10.14 -15.61
C SER A 25 -13.91 10.07 -14.73
N VAL A 26 -13.75 9.76 -13.43
CA VAL A 26 -14.88 9.56 -12.51
C VAL A 26 -15.48 10.89 -12.00
N THR A 27 -14.78 12.03 -12.10
CA THR A 27 -15.24 13.28 -11.48
C THR A 27 -14.69 14.53 -12.18
N ASN A 28 -15.58 15.38 -12.71
CA ASN A 28 -15.22 16.61 -13.45
C ASN A 28 -14.77 17.79 -12.55
N SER A 29 -15.00 17.73 -11.23
CA SER A 29 -14.61 18.79 -10.27
C SER A 29 -14.12 18.21 -8.93
N ILE A 30 -12.92 17.65 -8.92
CA ILE A 30 -12.36 16.98 -7.74
C ILE A 30 -11.78 17.98 -6.73
N SER A 31 -12.22 17.89 -5.47
CA SER A 31 -11.56 18.60 -4.37
C SER A 31 -10.09 18.21 -4.27
N ILE A 32 -9.23 19.11 -3.77
CA ILE A 32 -7.80 18.82 -3.61
C ILE A 32 -7.59 17.56 -2.73
N GLN A 33 -8.43 17.38 -1.71
CA GLN A 33 -8.36 16.25 -0.81
C GLN A 33 -8.70 14.92 -1.49
N GLN A 34 -9.74 14.90 -2.32
CA GLN A 34 -10.09 13.71 -3.11
C GLN A 34 -8.97 13.38 -4.12
N ARG A 35 -8.38 14.38 -4.80
CA ARG A 35 -7.22 14.16 -5.68
C ARG A 35 -6.06 13.50 -4.94
N LYS A 36 -5.72 14.01 -3.76
CA LYS A 36 -4.66 13.43 -2.90
C LYS A 36 -4.98 11.98 -2.52
N ASN A 37 -6.22 11.70 -2.14
CA ASN A 37 -6.66 10.35 -1.77
C ASN A 37 -6.60 9.40 -2.97
N SER A 38 -7.02 9.82 -4.17
CA SER A 38 -6.98 9.02 -5.40
C SER A 38 -5.56 8.73 -5.86
N ILE A 39 -4.64 9.70 -5.76
CA ILE A 39 -3.22 9.50 -6.04
C ILE A 39 -2.64 8.46 -5.08
N LYS A 40 -2.92 8.60 -3.77
CA LYS A 40 -2.46 7.66 -2.75
C LYS A 40 -2.99 6.25 -3.00
N LEU A 41 -4.30 6.13 -3.27
CA LEU A 41 -4.94 4.85 -3.59
C LEU A 41 -4.31 4.21 -4.83
N SER A 42 -4.14 4.98 -5.90
CA SER A 42 -3.53 4.49 -7.13
C SER A 42 -2.09 4.02 -6.90
N ALA A 43 -1.33 4.74 -6.08
CA ALA A 43 0.04 4.37 -5.72
C ALA A 43 0.09 3.09 -4.88
N ASP A 44 -0.74 2.97 -3.84
CA ASP A 44 -0.80 1.81 -2.95
C ASP A 44 -1.24 0.56 -3.71
N LEU A 45 -2.24 0.68 -4.58
CA LEU A 45 -2.70 -0.42 -5.42
C LEU A 45 -1.65 -0.82 -6.46
N ALA A 46 -1.05 0.15 -7.16
CA ALA A 46 -0.03 -0.12 -8.16
C ALA A 46 1.19 -0.83 -7.55
N MET A 47 1.60 -0.41 -6.35
CA MET A 47 2.68 -1.06 -5.59
C MET A 47 2.31 -2.51 -5.27
N ALA A 48 1.09 -2.76 -4.79
CA ALA A 48 0.64 -4.11 -4.46
C ALA A 48 0.59 -5.03 -5.69
N LEU A 49 0.05 -4.53 -6.81
CA LEU A 49 -0.05 -5.27 -8.07
C LEU A 49 1.32 -5.52 -8.71
N ALA A 50 2.23 -4.55 -8.66
CA ALA A 50 3.58 -4.65 -9.20
C ALA A 50 4.43 -5.69 -8.48
N ARG A 51 4.23 -5.82 -7.16
CA ARG A 51 4.96 -6.79 -6.36
C ARG A 51 4.45 -8.22 -6.55
N GLY A 52 3.14 -8.40 -6.64
CA GLY A 52 2.49 -9.70 -6.82
C GLY A 52 1.86 -10.25 -5.54
N ARG A 53 1.84 -11.58 -5.39
CA ARG A 53 1.10 -12.29 -4.33
C ARG A 53 1.97 -12.45 -3.07
N THR A 54 1.77 -11.59 -2.09
CA THR A 54 2.38 -11.66 -0.75
C THR A 54 1.29 -11.40 0.29
N HIS A 55 1.53 -11.69 1.57
CA HIS A 55 0.52 -11.43 2.60
C HIS A 55 0.25 -9.93 2.72
N TRP A 56 1.30 -9.10 2.67
CA TRP A 56 1.13 -7.66 2.80
C TRP A 56 0.43 -7.03 1.60
N THR A 57 0.68 -7.49 0.36
CA THR A 57 -0.03 -6.97 -0.83
C THR A 57 -1.52 -7.30 -0.79
N HIS A 58 -1.86 -8.53 -0.38
CA HIS A 58 -3.24 -8.95 -0.18
C HIS A 58 -3.93 -8.15 0.93
N ALA A 59 -3.27 -7.98 2.09
CA ALA A 59 -3.80 -7.18 3.19
C ALA A 59 -3.95 -5.69 2.84
N LEU A 60 -3.11 -5.16 1.95
CA LEU A 60 -3.23 -3.79 1.48
C LEU A 60 -4.43 -3.63 0.53
N ILE A 61 -4.59 -4.53 -0.44
CA ILE A 61 -5.72 -4.51 -1.39
C ILE A 61 -7.06 -4.65 -0.66
N THR A 62 -7.15 -5.51 0.36
CA THR A 62 -8.37 -5.63 1.18
C THR A 62 -8.69 -4.36 1.93
N LYS A 63 -7.68 -3.76 2.58
CA LYS A 63 -7.85 -2.51 3.31
C LYS A 63 -8.33 -1.39 2.39
N LEU A 64 -7.86 -1.35 1.14
CA LEU A 64 -8.34 -0.40 0.14
C LEU A 64 -9.80 -0.67 -0.24
N GLY A 65 -10.18 -1.93 -0.42
CA GLY A 65 -11.54 -2.36 -0.79
C GLY A 65 -12.61 -2.21 0.30
N GLN A 66 -12.23 -2.01 1.56
CA GLN A 66 -13.18 -1.78 2.66
C GLN A 66 -13.89 -0.42 2.59
N LYS A 67 -13.36 0.54 1.83
CA LYS A 67 -13.97 1.86 1.67
C LYS A 67 -14.82 1.88 0.40
N GLU A 68 -16.11 2.20 0.55
CA GLU A 68 -17.03 2.24 -0.60
C GLU A 68 -16.59 3.29 -1.65
N GLU A 69 -16.03 4.41 -1.21
CA GLU A 69 -15.46 5.46 -2.08
C GLU A 69 -14.41 4.93 -3.06
N ASN A 70 -13.68 3.88 -2.67
CA ASN A 70 -12.59 3.32 -3.45
C ASN A 70 -13.08 2.28 -4.47
N LYS A 71 -14.30 1.76 -4.30
CA LYS A 71 -14.79 0.59 -5.02
C LYS A 71 -14.79 0.77 -6.53
N THR A 72 -15.29 1.90 -7.02
CA THR A 72 -15.36 2.20 -8.46
C THR A 72 -13.97 2.26 -9.08
N THR A 73 -13.02 2.93 -8.41
CA THR A 73 -11.62 3.03 -8.87
C THR A 73 -10.93 1.66 -8.84
N LEU A 74 -11.12 0.88 -7.78
CA LEU A 74 -10.56 -0.47 -7.68
C LEU A 74 -11.14 -1.41 -8.75
N GLN A 75 -12.45 -1.35 -9.00
CA GLN A 75 -13.08 -2.11 -10.09
C GLN A 75 -12.54 -1.70 -11.46
N GLY A 76 -12.35 -0.41 -11.70
CA GLY A 76 -11.77 0.08 -12.96
C GLY A 76 -10.32 -0.39 -13.22
N ILE A 77 -9.51 -0.53 -12.16
CA ILE A 77 -8.10 -0.94 -12.29
C ILE A 77 -7.95 -2.47 -12.28
N LEU A 78 -8.63 -3.17 -11.38
CA LEU A 78 -8.52 -4.63 -11.24
C LEU A 78 -9.43 -5.40 -12.19
N GLY A 79 -10.51 -4.78 -12.70
CA GLY A 79 -11.52 -5.42 -13.54
C GLY A 79 -12.11 -6.66 -12.86
N ARG A 80 -12.23 -7.76 -13.61
CA ARG A 80 -12.70 -9.07 -13.12
C ARG A 80 -11.89 -9.60 -11.92
N ARG A 81 -10.63 -9.17 -11.74
CA ARG A 81 -9.82 -9.58 -10.58
C ARG A 81 -10.32 -8.97 -9.27
N TYR A 82 -11.04 -7.84 -9.33
CA TYR A 82 -11.62 -7.20 -8.14
C TYR A 82 -12.58 -8.17 -7.43
N GLU A 83 -13.53 -8.73 -8.18
CA GLU A 83 -14.52 -9.66 -7.64
C GLU A 83 -13.87 -10.92 -7.10
N ILE A 84 -12.89 -11.49 -7.82
CA ILE A 84 -12.15 -12.69 -7.36
C ILE A 84 -11.38 -12.41 -6.07
N LEU A 85 -10.74 -11.25 -5.99
CA LEU A 85 -10.00 -10.85 -4.79
C LEU A 85 -10.98 -10.62 -3.64
N MET A 86 -11.99 -9.77 -3.83
CA MET A 86 -12.98 -9.43 -2.80
C MET A 86 -13.82 -10.63 -2.34
N ALA A 87 -14.21 -11.54 -3.24
CA ALA A 87 -14.97 -12.75 -2.90
C ALA A 87 -14.19 -13.70 -1.98
N ARG A 88 -12.86 -13.79 -2.12
CA ARG A 88 -12.00 -14.55 -1.19
C ARG A 88 -12.01 -13.96 0.23
N TYR A 89 -12.38 -12.70 0.38
CA TYR A 89 -12.43 -11.99 1.67
C TYR A 89 -13.84 -11.89 2.25
N SER A 90 -14.88 -11.79 1.41
CA SER A 90 -16.28 -11.86 1.83
C SER A 90 -16.69 -13.24 2.34
N CYS A 91 -15.86 -14.27 2.13
CA CYS A 91 -16.07 -15.61 2.66
C CYS A 91 -15.75 -15.64 4.18
N PRO A 92 -16.74 -15.83 5.07
CA PRO A 92 -16.54 -15.77 6.52
C PRO A 92 -15.56 -16.83 7.02
N LEU A 93 -15.41 -17.95 6.32
CA LEU A 93 -14.59 -19.09 6.80
C LEU A 93 -13.08 -18.79 6.89
N LEU A 94 -12.57 -17.77 6.20
CA LEU A 94 -11.15 -17.38 6.26
C LEU A 94 -10.89 -16.11 7.09
N TYR A 95 -11.90 -15.25 7.28
CA TYR A 95 -11.76 -13.99 8.04
C TYR A 95 -12.37 -14.06 9.46
N GLN A 96 -13.30 -14.99 9.72
CA GLN A 96 -13.99 -15.14 11.00
C GLN A 96 -13.15 -15.84 12.08
N LYS A 97 -11.84 -16.06 11.89
CA LYS A 97 -10.95 -16.41 13.00
C LYS A 97 -10.42 -15.18 13.76
N VAL A 98 -10.67 -13.96 13.27
CA VAL A 98 -10.15 -12.72 13.86
C VAL A 98 -11.21 -11.94 14.66
N GLN A 99 -12.51 -12.20 14.49
CA GLN A 99 -13.57 -11.39 15.13
C GLN A 99 -14.32 -12.02 16.30
N ARG A 100 -14.31 -13.35 16.55
CA ARG A 100 -14.99 -13.90 17.75
C ARG A 100 -14.28 -15.10 18.38
N SER A 101 -13.31 -14.81 19.24
CA SER A 101 -13.13 -15.56 20.50
C SER A 101 -12.45 -14.67 21.55
N LYS A 102 -13.20 -13.68 22.07
CA LYS A 102 -12.97 -13.20 23.44
C LYS A 102 -13.55 -14.18 24.48
N LYS A 103 -13.98 -15.39 24.07
CA LYS A 103 -14.53 -16.42 24.96
C LYS A 103 -13.47 -17.34 25.59
N SER A 104 -12.18 -17.22 25.25
CA SER A 104 -11.13 -17.93 25.99
C SER A 104 -10.68 -17.20 27.27
N VAL A 105 -11.17 -16.00 27.58
CA VAL A 105 -10.76 -15.22 28.78
C VAL A 105 -11.13 -15.86 30.12
N ARG A 106 -11.96 -16.91 30.14
CA ARG A 106 -12.25 -17.64 31.38
C ARG A 106 -11.28 -18.79 31.71
N SER A 107 -10.51 -19.31 30.75
CA SER A 107 -9.61 -20.44 31.00
C SER A 107 -8.23 -20.00 31.54
N TYR A 108 -7.70 -18.88 31.05
CA TYR A 108 -6.39 -18.38 31.52
C TYR A 108 -6.44 -17.49 32.77
N ARG A 109 -7.62 -17.08 33.26
CA ARG A 109 -7.69 -16.36 34.55
C ARG A 109 -7.49 -17.29 35.75
N PHE A 110 -7.79 -18.59 35.61
CA PHE A 110 -7.52 -19.57 36.65
C PHE A 110 -6.03 -19.94 36.76
N SER A 111 -5.30 -20.02 35.65
CA SER A 111 -3.87 -20.38 35.67
C SER A 111 -2.97 -19.27 36.18
N TYR A 112 -3.29 -18.00 35.92
CA TYR A 112 -2.52 -16.86 36.47
C TYR A 112 -2.81 -16.61 37.97
N ALA A 113 -4.04 -16.89 38.44
CA ALA A 113 -4.38 -16.80 39.86
C ALA A 113 -3.74 -17.92 40.70
N ALA A 114 -3.62 -19.14 40.15
CA ALA A 114 -2.97 -20.26 40.81
C ALA A 114 -1.45 -20.06 41.02
N ASN A 115 -0.76 -19.38 40.08
CA ASN A 115 0.67 -19.10 40.20
C ASN A 115 1.04 -17.96 41.17
N ARG A 116 0.09 -17.05 41.50
CA ARG A 116 0.31 -16.04 42.54
C ARG A 116 0.31 -16.62 43.95
N ARG A 117 -0.40 -17.72 44.18
CA ARG A 117 -0.47 -18.33 45.53
C ARG A 117 0.77 -19.13 45.91
N ARG A 118 1.63 -19.49 44.95
CA ARG A 118 2.92 -20.17 45.24
C ARG A 118 4.10 -19.21 45.39
N SER A 119 3.96 -17.95 44.96
CA SER A 119 5.03 -16.93 45.04
C SER A 119 4.94 -16.05 46.29
N ALA A 120 3.81 -16.08 47.02
CA ALA A 120 3.61 -15.34 48.26
C ALA A 120 4.35 -15.91 49.49
N LEU A 121 5.09 -17.01 49.34
CA LEU A 121 5.82 -17.69 50.44
C LEU A 121 7.35 -17.61 50.34
N LYS A 122 7.91 -16.88 49.37
CA LYS A 122 9.35 -16.58 49.34
C LYS A 122 9.57 -15.12 48.98
N GLY A 123 9.80 -14.29 50.00
CA GLY A 123 10.30 -12.93 49.89
C GLY A 123 11.73 -12.90 49.34
N SER A 124 11.87 -13.21 48.05
CA SER A 124 13.11 -13.05 47.30
C SER A 124 12.84 -12.06 46.18
N CYS A 125 13.70 -11.06 46.05
CA CYS A 125 13.80 -10.25 44.84
C CYS A 125 14.09 -11.21 43.67
N VAL A 126 13.03 -11.67 42.98
CA VAL A 126 13.17 -12.60 41.85
C VAL A 126 13.82 -11.79 40.73
N ARG A 127 15.15 -11.88 40.66
CA ARG A 127 15.95 -11.33 39.56
C ARG A 127 15.46 -12.02 38.29
N VAL A 128 14.67 -11.31 37.49
CA VAL A 128 14.12 -11.83 36.22
C VAL A 128 15.31 -12.25 35.35
N PRO A 129 15.38 -13.50 34.87
CA PRO A 129 16.48 -13.95 34.04
C PRO A 129 16.64 -13.04 32.81
N PRO A 130 17.86 -12.68 32.39
CA PRO A 130 18.10 -11.85 31.21
C PRO A 130 17.38 -12.38 29.95
N SER A 131 17.22 -13.70 29.84
CA SER A 131 16.48 -14.35 28.75
C SER A 131 14.98 -14.02 28.72
N VAL A 132 14.35 -13.83 29.88
CA VAL A 132 12.94 -13.41 29.98
C VAL A 132 12.79 -11.94 29.60
N VAL A 133 13.74 -11.10 30.02
CA VAL A 133 13.79 -9.69 29.60
C VAL A 133 13.97 -9.58 28.09
N ALA A 134 14.90 -10.35 27.50
CA ALA A 134 15.13 -10.40 26.07
C ALA A 134 13.88 -10.84 25.28
N ARG A 135 13.20 -11.91 25.72
CA ARG A 135 11.93 -12.37 25.11
C ARG A 135 10.83 -11.32 25.18
N ASN A 136 10.71 -10.61 26.30
CA ASN A 136 9.72 -9.55 26.45
C ASN A 136 10.01 -8.36 25.51
N LEU A 137 11.28 -7.99 25.35
CA LEU A 137 11.70 -6.95 24.41
C LEU A 137 11.44 -7.37 22.96
N GLU A 138 11.79 -8.61 22.60
CA GLU A 138 11.50 -9.18 21.28
C GLU A 138 10.00 -9.17 21.02
N HIS A 139 9.19 -9.68 21.96
CA HIS A 139 7.74 -9.70 21.83
C HIS A 139 7.14 -8.29 21.61
N ARG A 140 7.66 -7.27 22.32
CA ARG A 140 7.26 -5.88 22.11
C ARG A 140 7.64 -5.37 20.73
N ARG A 141 8.88 -5.62 20.27
CA ARG A 141 9.36 -5.23 18.93
C ARG A 141 8.55 -5.91 17.84
N THR A 142 8.31 -7.21 17.95
CA THR A 142 7.47 -7.98 17.04
C THR A 142 6.05 -7.41 17.00
N LYS A 143 5.47 -7.06 18.17
CA LYS A 143 4.12 -6.48 18.23
C LYS A 143 4.03 -5.12 17.53
N VAL A 144 5.06 -4.29 17.60
CA VAL A 144 5.14 -3.03 16.84
C VAL A 144 5.23 -3.33 15.35
N LEU A 145 6.15 -4.22 14.94
CA LEU A 145 6.35 -4.57 13.55
C LEU A 145 5.08 -5.14 12.89
N LYS A 146 4.34 -5.99 13.61
CA LYS A 146 3.06 -6.56 13.16
C LYS A 146 2.02 -5.49 12.77
N ARG A 147 2.02 -4.34 13.47
CA ARG A 147 1.09 -3.23 13.20
C ARG A 147 1.53 -2.34 12.04
N LEU A 148 2.82 -2.36 11.70
CA LEU A 148 3.40 -1.53 10.63
C LEU A 148 3.28 -2.21 9.27
N VAL A 149 3.52 -3.53 9.24
CA VAL A 149 3.41 -4.32 8.01
C VAL A 149 1.94 -4.64 7.76
N PRO A 150 1.37 -4.31 6.59
CA PRO A 150 0.00 -4.70 6.26
C PRO A 150 -0.20 -6.21 6.44
N GLY A 151 -1.18 -6.62 7.25
CA GLY A 151 -1.46 -8.05 7.51
C GLY A 151 -0.45 -8.75 8.43
N GLY A 152 0.48 -8.00 9.03
CA GLY A 152 1.52 -8.54 9.91
C GLY A 152 0.98 -9.24 11.15
N GLU A 153 -0.23 -8.91 11.61
CA GLU A 153 -0.87 -9.54 12.77
C GLU A 153 -0.97 -11.07 12.64
N LEU A 154 -1.20 -11.55 11.42
CA LEU A 154 -1.41 -12.97 11.09
C LEU A 154 -0.10 -13.75 10.90
N LEU A 155 1.06 -13.08 10.92
CA LEU A 155 2.35 -13.67 10.57
C LEU A 155 3.15 -14.15 11.80
N ASN A 156 3.98 -15.17 11.57
CA ASN A 156 4.98 -15.66 12.53
C ASN A 156 6.30 -14.89 12.37
N GLY A 157 7.23 -14.99 13.33
CA GLY A 157 8.43 -14.16 13.39
C GLY A 157 9.27 -14.12 12.09
N SER A 158 9.62 -15.28 11.53
CA SER A 158 10.43 -15.36 10.30
C SER A 158 9.69 -14.84 9.06
N SER A 159 8.42 -15.22 8.88
CA SER A 159 7.56 -14.73 7.78
C SER A 159 7.28 -13.24 7.89
N LEU A 160 7.11 -12.72 9.12
CA LEU A 160 6.93 -11.30 9.37
C LEU A 160 8.17 -10.52 8.94
N LEU A 161 9.37 -11.02 9.24
CA LEU A 161 10.61 -10.38 8.83
C LEU A 161 10.77 -10.38 7.31
N SER A 162 10.48 -11.50 6.64
CA SER A 162 10.57 -11.56 5.17
C SER A 162 9.57 -10.61 4.51
N GLU A 163 8.32 -10.56 4.98
CA GLU A 163 7.29 -9.66 4.46
C GLU A 163 7.61 -8.19 4.78
N ALA A 164 8.22 -7.90 5.94
CA ALA A 164 8.67 -6.55 6.30
C ALA A 164 9.79 -6.06 5.36
N LEU A 165 10.80 -6.90 5.11
CA LEU A 165 11.88 -6.58 4.16
C LEU A 165 11.32 -6.31 2.78
N ASP A 166 10.42 -7.18 2.32
CA ASP A 166 9.78 -7.07 1.02
C ASP A 166 8.93 -5.79 0.88
N TYR A 167 8.19 -5.43 1.94
CA TYR A 167 7.41 -4.21 1.98
C TYR A 167 8.29 -2.97 1.96
N VAL A 168 9.42 -2.95 2.68
CA VAL A 168 10.38 -1.83 2.66
C VAL A 168 11.00 -1.64 1.28
N ILE A 169 11.39 -2.73 0.60
CA ILE A 169 11.93 -2.66 -0.77
C ILE A 169 10.86 -2.08 -1.73
N SER A 170 9.62 -2.52 -1.57
CA SER A 170 8.50 -2.05 -2.40
C SER A 170 8.18 -0.57 -2.16
N LEU A 171 8.19 -0.12 -0.90
CA LEU A 171 8.01 1.28 -0.54
C LEU A 171 9.11 2.17 -1.12
N LYS A 172 10.38 1.76 -1.02
CA LYS A 172 11.50 2.50 -1.62
C LYS A 172 11.30 2.62 -3.13
N SER A 173 10.99 1.51 -3.79
CA SER A 173 10.76 1.47 -5.24
C SER A 173 9.58 2.36 -5.66
N GLN A 174 8.48 2.36 -4.90
CA GLN A 174 7.32 3.22 -5.12
C GLN A 174 7.71 4.71 -5.04
N VAL A 175 8.42 5.11 -3.99
CA VAL A 175 8.87 6.50 -3.78
C VAL A 175 9.82 6.95 -4.89
N ASP A 176 10.76 6.11 -5.29
CA ASP A 176 11.73 6.43 -6.34
C ASP A 176 11.05 6.63 -7.71
N MET A 177 10.06 5.79 -8.03
CA MET A 177 9.26 5.94 -9.25
C MET A 177 8.44 7.23 -9.24
N MET A 178 7.79 7.56 -8.12
CA MET A 178 7.02 8.80 -7.99
C MET A 178 7.91 10.04 -8.09
N LYS A 179 9.10 10.03 -7.47
CA LYS A 179 10.08 11.12 -7.60
C LYS A 179 10.57 11.29 -9.04
N SER A 180 10.82 10.18 -9.74
CA SER A 180 11.25 10.19 -11.15
C SER A 180 10.17 10.79 -12.06
N LEU A 181 8.91 10.42 -11.85
CA LEU A 181 7.78 11.02 -12.57
C LEU A 181 7.67 12.52 -12.30
N TRP A 182 7.76 12.93 -11.04
CA TRP A 182 7.73 14.34 -10.69
C TRP A 182 8.86 15.12 -11.38
N ARG A 183 10.10 14.62 -11.36
CA ARG A 183 11.22 15.24 -12.08
C ARG A 183 10.95 15.35 -13.59
N ALA A 184 10.44 14.29 -14.22
CA ALA A 184 10.09 14.32 -15.64
C ALA A 184 8.99 15.35 -15.96
N THR A 185 8.01 15.52 -15.07
CA THR A 185 6.98 16.56 -15.22
C THR A 185 7.52 17.98 -15.07
N GLN A 186 8.54 18.20 -14.22
CA GLN A 186 9.19 19.51 -14.09
C GLN A 186 10.04 19.86 -15.31
N VAL A 187 10.73 18.89 -15.91
CA VAL A 187 11.51 19.10 -17.14
C VAL A 187 10.58 19.46 -18.30
N SER A 188 9.46 18.74 -18.45
CA SER A 188 8.48 19.00 -19.51
C SER A 188 7.64 20.27 -19.34
N SER A 189 7.52 20.82 -18.12
CA SER A 189 6.95 22.15 -17.92
C SER A 189 7.96 23.26 -18.23
N SER A 190 9.26 23.02 -17.99
CA SER A 190 10.32 23.96 -18.32
C SER A 190 10.61 24.04 -19.83
N SER A 191 10.54 22.92 -20.56
CA SER A 191 10.71 22.92 -22.03
C SER A 191 9.52 23.51 -22.80
N ARG A 192 8.30 23.47 -22.24
CA ARG A 192 7.11 24.06 -22.91
C ARG A 192 7.09 25.59 -22.91
N ASN A 193 7.95 26.25 -22.13
CA ASN A 193 8.04 27.71 -22.09
C ASN A 193 9.03 28.30 -23.10
N VAL A 194 9.63 27.50 -23.99
CA VAL A 194 10.64 27.97 -24.96
C VAL A 194 10.09 28.07 -26.40
N GLU A 195 8.89 27.58 -26.69
CA GLU A 195 8.33 27.58 -28.05
C GLU A 195 7.07 28.46 -28.15
N LEU A 196 7.26 29.76 -27.91
CA LEU A 196 6.30 30.82 -28.25
C LEU A 196 7.09 32.11 -28.52
N ILE A 197 7.86 32.09 -29.62
CA ILE A 197 8.27 33.32 -30.30
C ILE A 197 7.32 33.49 -31.51
N PRO A 198 6.37 34.44 -31.49
CA PRO A 198 5.67 34.84 -32.69
C PRO A 198 6.55 35.83 -33.45
N SER A 199 7.13 35.41 -34.58
CA SER A 199 7.84 36.30 -35.50
C SER A 199 7.23 36.26 -36.89
N ALA A 200 6.47 37.34 -37.14
CA ALA A 200 6.19 38.04 -38.40
C ALA A 200 5.38 37.35 -39.52
N PRO A 201 4.32 38.02 -40.02
CA PRO A 201 3.59 37.61 -41.21
C PRO A 201 4.35 38.05 -42.48
N LEU A 202 4.72 37.09 -43.34
CA LEU A 202 5.14 37.38 -44.70
C LEU A 202 3.93 37.85 -45.50
N GLN A 203 3.97 39.11 -45.93
CA GLN A 203 2.98 39.73 -46.79
C GLN A 203 2.82 38.95 -48.09
N ARG A 204 1.57 38.61 -48.36
CA ARG A 204 1.04 38.11 -49.62
C ARG A 204 1.27 39.16 -50.73
N LYS A 205 2.19 38.90 -51.66
CA LYS A 205 2.19 39.57 -52.97
C LYS A 205 1.28 38.75 -53.89
N GLU A 206 0.04 39.19 -54.03
CA GLU A 206 -0.80 38.79 -55.15
C GLU A 206 -0.29 39.52 -56.40
N ALA A 207 0.33 38.78 -57.33
CA ALA A 207 0.53 39.26 -58.69
C ALA A 207 -0.68 38.80 -59.52
N SER A 208 -1.70 39.66 -59.53
CA SER A 208 -2.78 39.62 -60.52
C SER A 208 -2.24 40.27 -61.79
N CYS A 209 -2.02 39.47 -62.84
CA CYS A 209 -1.81 39.99 -64.19
C CYS A 209 -3.03 39.61 -65.04
N THR A 210 -3.81 40.62 -65.38
CA THR A 210 -4.94 40.58 -66.30
C THR A 210 -4.64 41.44 -67.52
N SER A 211 -5.12 40.97 -68.69
CA SER A 211 -5.33 41.71 -69.96
C SER A 211 -4.09 41.89 -70.85
N LYS A 212 -4.10 41.61 -72.16
CA LYS A 212 -5.15 41.36 -73.17
C LYS A 212 -4.64 40.42 -74.25
#